data_AF-A0A959ZKX5-F1
#
_entry.id   AF-A0A959ZKX5-F1
#
_cell.length_a   1.000
_cell.length_b   1.000
_cell.length_c   1.000
_cell.angle_alpha   90.00
_cell.angle_beta   90.00
_cell.angle_gamma   90.00
#
_symmetry.space_group_name_H-M   'P 1'
#
loop_
_entity.id
_entity.type
_entity.pdbx_description
1 polymer ?
#
loop_
_entity_poly.entity_id
_entity_poly.type
_entity_poly.pdbx_seq_one_letter_code
_entity_poly.pdbx_strand_id
1 'polypeptide(L)'
;MPSLRTEERWAAECLEAALPGVEVKQNDDGSRASMYDLGLFREGELIGSCEVTIAADPALFKLWHKIHGNHPKPAGHGRRDQLGLPVPFAAPLQTDSAAAELLCEWLTEWLASPGQLHNIHKACDGASDQNHLFVLLPGYTVAPFPARHLLTDQGGCLPGGNPTPPGPLTHIWTMSTWSTGDLFGWSSTAGWRRHRKVPLAAPMALAA
;
A
#
# COMPACT_ATOMS: atom_id res chain seq x y z
N MET A 1 -22.59 11.21 -5.82
CA MET A 1 -21.58 10.16 -6.08
C MET A 1 -20.54 10.25 -4.98
N PRO A 2 -20.20 9.15 -4.30
CA PRO A 2 -19.09 9.18 -3.37
C PRO A 2 -17.82 9.56 -4.15
N SER A 3 -17.08 10.54 -3.66
CA SER A 3 -15.75 10.86 -4.17
C SER A 3 -14.74 9.84 -3.62
N LEU A 4 -13.69 9.52 -4.39
CA LEU A 4 -12.55 8.74 -3.89
C LEU A 4 -12.13 9.18 -2.48
N ARG A 5 -11.97 8.17 -1.61
CA ARG A 5 -11.37 8.33 -0.28
C ARG A 5 -9.94 8.83 -0.44
N THR A 6 -9.38 9.36 0.65
CA THR A 6 -8.07 10.02 0.61
C THR A 6 -6.97 9.03 0.18
N GLU A 7 -7.04 7.81 0.69
CA GLU A 7 -6.13 6.71 0.39
C GLU A 7 -6.24 6.20 -1.05
N GLU A 8 -7.45 6.10 -1.61
CA GLU A 8 -7.67 5.66 -2.99
C GLU A 8 -7.16 6.70 -3.98
N ARG A 9 -7.42 7.99 -3.69
CA ARG A 9 -6.88 9.10 -4.47
C ARG A 9 -5.36 9.08 -4.47
N TRP A 10 -4.75 8.86 -3.32
CA TRP A 10 -3.29 8.79 -3.23
C TRP A 10 -2.71 7.57 -3.96
N ALA A 11 -3.38 6.43 -3.87
CA ALA A 11 -3.01 5.25 -4.66
C ALA A 11 -3.12 5.53 -6.17
N ALA A 12 -4.18 6.20 -6.61
CA ALA A 12 -4.36 6.60 -8.01
C ALA A 12 -3.24 7.51 -8.51
N GLU A 13 -2.90 8.58 -7.78
CA GLU A 13 -1.79 9.48 -8.12
C GLU A 13 -0.44 8.74 -8.20
N CYS A 14 -0.21 7.82 -7.27
CA CYS A 14 0.98 6.96 -7.27
C CYS A 14 1.02 6.02 -8.47
N LEU A 15 -0.11 5.42 -8.87
CA LEU A 15 -0.23 4.55 -10.03
C LEU A 15 -0.01 5.32 -11.33
N GLU A 16 -0.63 6.49 -11.50
CA GLU A 16 -0.42 7.36 -12.68
C GLU A 16 1.05 7.76 -12.83
N ALA A 17 1.70 8.13 -11.72
CA ALA A 17 3.12 8.46 -11.71
C ALA A 17 4.01 7.23 -12.02
N ALA A 18 3.60 6.04 -11.58
CA ALA A 18 4.34 4.79 -11.77
C ALA A 18 4.17 4.19 -13.18
N LEU A 19 3.06 4.48 -13.85
CA LEU A 19 2.66 3.89 -15.13
C LEU A 19 2.43 4.99 -16.18
N PRO A 20 3.51 5.47 -16.85
CA PRO A 20 3.38 6.53 -17.86
C PRO A 20 2.37 6.19 -18.95
N GLY A 21 1.50 7.15 -19.27
CA GLY A 21 0.44 7.00 -20.28
C GLY A 21 -0.77 6.18 -19.83
N VAL A 22 -0.86 5.85 -18.53
CA VAL A 22 -2.07 5.28 -17.93
C VAL A 22 -2.83 6.37 -17.17
N GLU A 23 -4.11 6.49 -17.46
CA GLU A 23 -5.07 7.31 -16.72
C GLU A 23 -5.78 6.45 -15.67
N VAL A 24 -5.90 6.93 -14.43
CA VAL A 24 -6.53 6.18 -13.35
C VAL A 24 -7.84 6.85 -12.94
N LYS A 25 -8.95 6.13 -13.03
CA LYS A 25 -10.30 6.64 -12.74
C LYS A 25 -10.95 5.87 -11.61
N GLN A 26 -11.76 6.55 -10.81
CA GLN A 26 -12.67 5.89 -9.89
C GLN A 26 -13.63 4.97 -10.66
N ASN A 27 -13.76 3.74 -10.17
CA ASN A 27 -14.74 2.77 -10.66
C ASN A 27 -15.82 2.48 -9.62
N ASP A 28 -15.47 2.27 -8.34
CA ASP A 28 -16.48 2.06 -7.29
C ASP A 28 -17.24 3.37 -7.02
N ASP A 29 -18.49 3.41 -7.47
CA ASP A 29 -19.42 4.53 -7.26
C ASP A 29 -20.50 4.22 -6.21
N GLY A 30 -20.40 3.05 -5.55
CA GLY A 30 -21.35 2.54 -4.56
C GLY A 30 -22.66 2.00 -5.16
N SER A 31 -22.77 1.88 -6.49
CA SER A 31 -24.01 1.42 -7.15
C SER A 31 -24.23 -0.09 -7.09
N ARG A 32 -23.16 -0.90 -6.95
CA ARG A 32 -23.24 -2.35 -6.74
C ARG A 32 -22.24 -2.79 -5.67
N ALA A 33 -22.52 -3.93 -5.05
CA ALA A 33 -21.55 -4.59 -4.19
C ALA A 33 -20.33 -5.07 -5.02
N SER A 34 -19.18 -5.10 -4.36
CA SER A 34 -17.94 -5.71 -4.89
C SER A 34 -17.30 -5.02 -6.11
N MET A 35 -17.53 -3.72 -6.34
CA MET A 35 -16.80 -2.97 -7.37
C MET A 35 -15.36 -2.70 -6.93
N TYR A 36 -14.37 -2.97 -7.78
CA TYR A 36 -13.02 -2.47 -7.53
C TYR A 36 -12.98 -0.94 -7.54
N ASP A 37 -12.05 -0.38 -6.77
CA ASP A 37 -12.02 1.07 -6.53
C ASP A 37 -11.56 1.88 -7.75
N LEU A 38 -10.56 1.40 -8.50
CA LEU A 38 -9.87 2.17 -9.57
C LEU A 38 -9.74 1.39 -10.88
N GLY A 39 -10.12 2.01 -12.01
CA GLY A 39 -9.85 1.50 -13.36
C GLY A 39 -8.62 2.17 -13.97
N LEU A 40 -7.77 1.38 -14.63
CA LEU A 40 -6.56 1.81 -15.32
C LEU A 40 -6.82 1.82 -16.83
N PHE A 41 -6.63 2.97 -17.47
CA PHE A 41 -6.94 3.17 -18.88
C PHE A 41 -5.70 3.58 -19.66
N ARG A 42 -5.49 2.99 -20.84
CA ARG A 42 -4.47 3.43 -21.81
C ARG A 42 -5.17 3.73 -23.12
N GLU A 43 -4.98 4.94 -23.65
CA GLU A 43 -5.62 5.38 -24.90
C GLU A 43 -7.16 5.21 -24.90
N GLY A 44 -7.77 5.30 -23.71
CA GLY A 44 -9.21 5.15 -23.51
C GLY A 44 -9.69 3.71 -23.31
N GLU A 45 -8.82 2.71 -23.46
CA GLU A 45 -9.15 1.30 -23.23
C GLU A 45 -8.83 0.90 -21.78
N LEU A 46 -9.75 0.16 -21.14
CA LEU A 46 -9.53 -0.39 -19.80
C LEU A 46 -8.51 -1.53 -19.90
N ILE A 47 -7.34 -1.32 -19.31
CA ILE A 47 -6.25 -2.31 -19.28
C ILE A 47 -6.11 -3.01 -17.92
N GLY A 48 -6.70 -2.45 -16.86
CA GLY A 48 -6.58 -3.03 -15.53
C GLY A 48 -7.62 -2.55 -14.54
N SER A 49 -7.95 -3.39 -13.57
CA SER A 49 -8.74 -3.09 -12.39
C SER A 49 -7.82 -3.06 -11.17
N CYS A 50 -8.06 -2.14 -10.23
CA CYS A 50 -7.30 -2.04 -9.01
C CYS A 50 -8.20 -1.86 -7.80
N GLU A 51 -8.04 -2.76 -6.84
CA GLU A 51 -8.60 -2.62 -5.49
C GLU A 51 -7.55 -1.98 -4.56
N VAL A 52 -7.97 -1.03 -3.73
CA VAL A 52 -7.11 -0.37 -2.74
C VAL A 52 -7.50 -0.84 -1.34
N THR A 53 -6.52 -1.38 -0.62
CA THR A 53 -6.72 -1.94 0.71
C THR A 53 -5.65 -1.47 1.69
N ILE A 54 -5.99 -1.51 2.97
CA ILE A 54 -5.09 -1.12 4.06
C ILE A 54 -4.86 -2.35 4.93
N ALA A 55 -3.59 -2.74 5.10
CA ALA A 55 -3.19 -3.84 5.96
C ALA A 55 -3.17 -3.43 7.45
N ALA A 56 -4.25 -2.85 7.95
CA ALA A 56 -4.36 -2.38 9.33
C ALA A 56 -4.73 -3.51 10.30
N ASP A 57 -4.20 -3.47 11.52
CA ASP A 57 -4.71 -4.28 12.63
C ASP A 57 -6.02 -3.65 13.15
N PRO A 58 -7.18 -4.34 13.09
CA PRO A 58 -8.46 -3.79 13.54
C PRO A 58 -8.51 -3.44 15.04
N ALA A 59 -7.77 -4.16 15.89
CA ALA A 59 -7.68 -3.91 17.32
C ALA A 59 -6.80 -2.69 17.61
N LEU A 60 -5.65 -2.56 16.94
CA LEU A 60 -4.80 -1.36 17.03
C LEU A 60 -5.47 -0.15 16.39
N PHE A 61 -6.26 -0.34 15.34
CA PHE A 61 -7.07 0.71 14.73
C PHE A 61 -8.09 1.28 15.72
N LYS A 62 -8.86 0.41 16.39
CA LYS A 62 -9.81 0.79 17.45
C LYS A 62 -9.11 1.47 18.63
N LEU A 63 -7.97 0.94 19.05
CA LEU A 63 -7.17 1.53 20.13
C LEU A 63 -6.64 2.91 19.73
N TRP A 64 -6.13 3.07 18.51
CA TRP A 64 -5.63 4.32 17.97
C TRP A 64 -6.74 5.38 17.90
N HIS A 65 -7.90 5.04 17.35
CA HIS A 65 -9.08 5.93 17.33
C HIS A 65 -9.51 6.34 18.75
N LYS A 66 -9.44 5.41 19.71
CA LYS A 66 -9.77 5.68 21.11
C LYS A 66 -8.77 6.61 21.80
N ILE A 67 -7.49 6.53 21.46
CA ILE A 67 -6.42 7.37 22.04
C ILE A 67 -6.39 8.76 21.38
N HIS A 68 -6.65 8.85 20.08
CA HIS A 68 -6.39 10.05 19.29
C HIS A 68 -7.63 10.79 18.76
N GLY A 69 -8.84 10.25 18.88
CA GLY A 69 -10.05 10.83 18.27
C GLY A 69 -9.92 11.00 16.73
N ASN A 70 -10.83 11.76 16.11
CA ASN A 70 -10.80 12.11 14.67
C ASN A 70 -9.68 13.12 14.30
N HIS A 71 -8.63 13.25 15.10
CA HIS A 71 -7.58 14.23 14.83
C HIS A 71 -6.62 13.74 13.73
N PRO A 72 -6.20 14.61 12.80
CA PRO A 72 -5.16 14.28 11.84
C PRO A 72 -3.85 13.95 12.55
N LYS A 73 -3.13 12.96 12.01
CA LYS A 73 -1.84 12.51 12.53
C LYS A 73 -0.87 13.70 12.60
N PRO A 74 -0.16 13.92 13.73
CA PRO A 74 1.01 14.76 13.68
C PRO A 74 2.03 14.11 12.73
N ALA A 75 2.59 14.91 11.82
CA ALA A 75 3.80 14.54 11.11
C ALA A 75 4.83 14.05 12.14
N GLY A 76 5.33 12.82 11.94
CA GLY A 76 6.15 12.12 12.91
C GLY A 76 7.25 13.02 13.44
N HIS A 77 7.11 13.44 14.71
CA HIS A 77 8.24 13.98 15.44
C HIS A 77 9.14 12.80 15.75
N GLY A 78 10.34 12.78 15.14
CA GLY A 78 11.39 11.84 15.53
C GLY A 78 11.55 11.85 17.04
N ARG A 79 11.60 10.66 17.66
CA ARG A 79 11.86 10.53 19.10
C ARG A 79 13.21 11.20 19.41
N ARG A 80 13.18 12.22 20.25
CA ARG A 80 14.36 12.76 20.93
C ARG A 80 14.42 12.14 22.33
N ASP A 81 15.61 11.86 22.82
CA ASP A 81 15.80 11.41 24.20
C ASP A 81 15.57 12.56 25.20
N GLN A 82 15.71 12.27 26.50
CA GLN A 82 15.56 13.28 27.57
C GLN A 82 16.60 14.42 27.50
N LEU A 83 17.58 14.35 26.58
CA LEU A 83 18.64 15.34 26.37
C LEU A 83 18.54 16.05 25.02
N GLY A 84 17.53 15.74 24.19
CA GLY A 84 17.30 16.40 22.91
C GLY A 84 18.23 15.96 21.78
N LEU A 85 18.99 14.87 21.95
CA LEU A 85 19.89 14.33 20.93
C LEU A 85 19.18 13.28 20.06
N PRO A 86 19.55 13.15 18.77
CA PRO A 86 19.08 12.04 17.95
C PRO A 86 19.69 10.74 18.50
N VAL A 87 18.82 9.85 18.99
CA VAL A 87 19.22 8.51 19.41
C VAL A 87 19.52 7.69 18.14
N PRO A 88 20.76 7.21 17.91
CA PRO A 88 20.99 6.28 16.82
C PRO A 88 20.27 4.97 17.15
N PHE A 89 19.33 4.56 16.29
CA PHE A 89 18.78 3.21 16.32
C PHE A 89 19.87 2.25 15.80
N ALA A 90 20.87 1.97 16.64
CA ALA A 90 21.90 1.00 16.34
C ALA A 90 21.54 -0.34 16.98
N ALA A 91 20.54 -1.01 16.39
CA ALA A 91 20.67 -2.44 16.16
C ALA A 91 21.18 -2.58 14.71
N PRO A 92 22.03 -3.56 14.37
CA PRO A 92 22.25 -3.87 12.98
C PRO A 92 20.89 -4.33 12.45
N LEU A 93 20.18 -3.42 11.79
CA LEU A 93 19.01 -3.74 11.00
C LEU A 93 19.44 -4.90 10.11
N GLN A 94 18.66 -5.99 10.13
CA GLN A 94 18.68 -6.99 9.08
C GLN A 94 19.04 -6.30 7.76
N THR A 95 20.07 -6.80 7.06
CA THR A 95 20.45 -6.26 5.76
C THR A 95 19.17 -6.03 4.96
N ASP A 96 19.03 -4.89 4.27
CA ASP A 96 17.79 -4.50 3.59
C ASP A 96 17.18 -5.64 2.75
N SER A 97 18.01 -6.55 2.24
CA SER A 97 17.60 -7.80 1.59
C SER A 97 16.76 -8.72 2.47
N ALA A 98 17.14 -9.00 3.72
CA ALA A 98 16.33 -9.83 4.62
C ALA A 98 14.99 -9.16 4.98
N ALA A 99 14.97 -7.82 5.13
CA ALA A 99 13.72 -7.09 5.30
C ALA A 99 12.83 -7.16 4.05
N ALA A 100 13.44 -7.17 2.87
CA ALA A 100 12.74 -7.30 1.59
C ALA A 100 12.14 -8.70 1.39
N GLU A 101 12.88 -9.77 1.71
CA GLU A 101 12.32 -11.12 1.67
C GLU A 101 11.17 -11.27 2.67
N LEU A 102 11.31 -10.73 3.89
CA LEU A 102 10.23 -10.72 4.88
C LEU A 102 8.97 -9.98 4.37
N LEU A 103 9.11 -8.91 3.59
CA LEU A 103 7.98 -8.23 2.96
C LEU A 103 7.28 -9.16 1.95
N CYS A 104 8.05 -9.89 1.15
CA CYS A 104 7.52 -10.80 0.13
C CYS A 104 6.82 -12.03 0.75
N GLU A 105 7.44 -12.65 1.75
CA GLU A 105 6.87 -13.75 2.53
C GLU A 105 5.57 -13.31 3.21
N TRP A 106 5.61 -12.18 3.91
CA TRP A 106 4.43 -11.64 4.58
C TRP A 106 3.29 -11.30 3.60
N LEU A 107 3.58 -10.68 2.45
CA LEU A 107 2.56 -10.40 1.45
C LEU A 107 1.91 -11.70 0.95
N THR A 108 2.72 -12.74 0.70
CA THR A 108 2.20 -14.05 0.26
C THR A 108 1.24 -14.64 1.28
N GLU A 109 1.64 -14.68 2.55
CA GLU A 109 0.81 -15.22 3.63
C GLU A 109 -0.44 -14.37 3.90
N TRP A 110 -0.28 -13.04 3.91
CA TRP A 110 -1.37 -12.11 4.16
C TRP A 110 -2.43 -12.16 3.06
N LEU A 111 -2.02 -12.22 1.79
CA LEU A 111 -2.93 -12.38 0.66
C LEU A 111 -3.67 -13.71 0.68
N ALA A 112 -3.02 -14.79 1.14
CA ALA A 112 -3.64 -16.10 1.30
C ALA A 112 -4.65 -16.15 2.47
N SER A 113 -4.69 -15.14 3.34
CA SER A 113 -5.61 -15.14 4.46
C SER A 113 -7.07 -14.97 4.00
N PRO A 114 -8.05 -15.68 4.60
CA PRO A 114 -9.46 -15.58 4.21
C PRO A 114 -10.03 -14.16 4.25
N GLY A 115 -9.46 -13.30 5.10
CA GLY A 115 -9.86 -11.89 5.22
C GLY A 115 -9.59 -11.07 3.95
N GLN A 116 -8.69 -11.51 3.07
CA GLN A 116 -8.37 -10.80 1.83
C GLN A 116 -9.16 -11.28 0.61
N LEU A 117 -9.89 -12.39 0.72
CA LEU A 117 -10.64 -12.96 -0.40
C LEU A 117 -11.61 -11.96 -1.03
N HIS A 118 -12.24 -11.10 -0.21
CA HIS A 118 -13.14 -10.09 -0.74
C HIS A 118 -12.39 -9.04 -1.57
N ASN A 119 -11.21 -8.58 -1.14
CA ASN A 119 -10.39 -7.61 -1.88
C ASN A 119 -9.90 -8.23 -3.20
N ILE A 120 -9.46 -9.48 -3.15
CA ILE A 120 -9.01 -10.23 -4.33
C ILE A 120 -10.17 -10.40 -5.32
N HIS A 121 -11.36 -10.77 -4.83
CA HIS A 121 -12.54 -10.88 -5.67
C HIS A 121 -12.89 -9.55 -6.32
N LYS A 122 -12.93 -8.43 -5.57
CA LYS A 122 -13.16 -7.08 -6.12
C LYS A 122 -12.17 -6.78 -7.24
N ALA A 123 -10.87 -6.96 -7.00
CA ALA A 123 -9.82 -6.72 -7.99
C ALA A 123 -9.98 -7.55 -9.26
N CYS A 124 -10.51 -8.79 -9.13
CA CYS A 124 -10.59 -9.77 -10.21
C CYS A 124 -11.97 -9.86 -10.89
N ASP A 125 -12.97 -9.13 -10.40
CA ASP A 125 -14.32 -9.04 -11.00
C ASP A 125 -14.35 -8.04 -12.18
N GLY A 126 -13.22 -7.38 -12.44
CA GLY A 126 -13.04 -6.49 -13.59
C GLY A 126 -13.08 -7.22 -14.93
N ALA A 127 -13.30 -6.46 -16.00
CA ALA A 127 -13.29 -6.98 -17.38
C ALA A 127 -11.88 -7.05 -18.00
N SER A 128 -10.84 -6.65 -17.27
CA SER A 128 -9.45 -6.57 -17.74
C SER A 128 -8.64 -7.84 -17.42
N ASP A 129 -7.54 -8.02 -18.14
CA ASP A 129 -6.55 -9.08 -17.89
C ASP A 129 -5.52 -8.71 -16.81
N GLN A 130 -5.42 -7.42 -16.45
CA GLN A 130 -4.59 -6.96 -15.34
C GLN A 130 -5.42 -6.72 -14.09
N ASN A 131 -5.19 -7.54 -13.06
CA ASN A 131 -5.85 -7.44 -11.77
C ASN A 131 -4.83 -6.96 -10.73
N HIS A 132 -5.02 -5.75 -10.23
CA HIS A 132 -4.12 -5.06 -9.32
C HIS A 132 -4.69 -5.05 -7.91
N LEU A 133 -3.83 -5.26 -6.93
CA LEU A 133 -4.12 -4.95 -5.54
C LEU A 133 -3.11 -3.93 -5.02
N PHE A 134 -3.61 -2.83 -4.46
CA PHE A 134 -2.79 -1.79 -3.84
C PHE A 134 -2.90 -1.88 -2.31
N VAL A 135 -1.80 -2.26 -1.65
CA VAL A 135 -1.74 -2.52 -0.21
C VAL A 135 -0.99 -1.40 0.51
N LEU A 136 -1.74 -0.60 1.28
CA LEU A 136 -1.19 0.44 2.13
C LEU A 136 -0.82 -0.10 3.52
N LEU A 137 0.38 0.29 3.98
CA LEU A 137 0.93 -0.14 5.27
C LEU A 137 0.95 1.02 6.27
N PRO A 138 -0.07 1.16 7.12
CA PRO A 138 -0.11 2.23 8.12
C PRO A 138 0.85 1.96 9.28
N GLY A 139 1.04 2.94 10.17
CA GLY A 139 1.86 2.77 11.38
C GLY A 139 1.36 1.69 12.35
N TYR A 140 0.09 1.29 12.23
CA TYR A 140 -0.57 0.20 12.97
C TYR A 140 -0.87 -0.99 12.05
N THR A 141 0.01 -1.23 11.07
CA THR A 141 -0.09 -2.38 10.17
C THR A 141 0.10 -3.70 10.91
N VAL A 142 -0.46 -4.77 10.35
CA VAL A 142 -0.17 -6.16 10.75
C VAL A 142 1.14 -6.69 10.15
N ALA A 143 1.79 -5.94 9.25
CA ALA A 143 3.07 -6.32 8.67
C ALA A 143 4.21 -6.29 9.69
N PRO A 144 5.21 -7.21 9.57
CA PRO A 144 6.41 -7.19 10.39
C PRO A 144 7.11 -5.82 10.36
N PHE A 145 7.69 -5.43 11.51
CA PHE A 145 8.39 -4.15 11.62
C PHE A 145 9.48 -3.95 10.53
N PRO A 146 10.36 -4.93 10.24
CA PRO A 146 11.38 -4.77 9.19
C PRO A 146 10.77 -4.52 7.82
N ALA A 147 9.73 -5.29 7.45
CA ALA A 147 9.03 -5.15 6.17
C ALA A 147 8.38 -3.77 6.00
N ARG A 148 7.70 -3.24 7.04
CA ARG A 148 7.11 -1.89 6.95
C ARG A 148 8.16 -0.78 6.96
N HIS A 149 9.28 -0.98 7.66
CA HIS A 149 10.33 0.03 7.79
C HIS A 149 11.15 0.16 6.51
N LEU A 150 11.36 -0.94 5.79
CA LEU A 150 11.93 -0.93 4.43
C LEU A 150 11.23 0.07 3.51
N LEU A 151 9.90 0.18 3.63
CA LEU A 151 9.05 1.07 2.83
C LEU A 151 8.95 2.51 3.37
N THR A 152 9.68 2.85 4.44
CA THR A 152 9.86 4.25 4.89
C THR A 152 11.13 4.87 4.37
N ASP A 153 12.04 4.04 3.85
CA ASP A 153 13.39 4.43 3.47
C ASP A 153 13.48 4.57 1.95
N GLN A 154 14.11 5.65 1.49
CA GLN A 154 14.34 5.83 0.06
C GLN A 154 15.49 4.92 -0.38
N GLY A 155 15.26 4.12 -1.40
CA GLY A 155 16.26 3.21 -1.95
C GLY A 155 16.32 1.83 -1.27
N GLY A 156 15.39 1.50 -0.36
CA GLY A 156 15.34 0.19 0.31
C GLY A 156 15.29 -0.97 -0.68
N CYS A 157 15.98 -2.08 -0.40
CA CYS A 157 16.08 -3.23 -1.31
C CYS A 157 14.71 -3.75 -1.78
N LEU A 158 14.63 -4.10 -3.07
CA LEU A 158 13.50 -4.86 -3.59
C LEU A 158 13.66 -6.33 -3.18
N PRO A 159 12.54 -7.06 -2.97
CA PRO A 159 12.62 -8.49 -2.74
C PRO A 159 13.22 -9.23 -3.95
N GLY A 160 14.02 -10.25 -3.70
CA GLY A 160 14.53 -11.17 -4.72
C GLY A 160 13.53 -12.27 -5.07
N GLY A 161 12.70 -12.69 -4.10
CA GLY A 161 11.59 -13.62 -4.32
C GLY A 161 10.36 -12.97 -4.98
N ASN A 162 9.46 -13.80 -5.51
CA ASN A 162 8.14 -13.39 -6.00
C ASN A 162 7.05 -13.74 -4.99
N PRO A 163 6.07 -12.86 -4.74
CA PRO A 163 4.89 -13.22 -3.98
C PRO A 163 4.07 -14.27 -4.73
N THR A 164 3.32 -15.08 -3.99
CA THR A 164 2.39 -16.08 -4.56
C THR A 164 0.95 -15.69 -4.23
N PRO A 165 0.35 -14.70 -4.95
CA PRO A 165 -1.00 -14.26 -4.67
C PRO A 165 -2.04 -15.34 -5.00
N PRO A 166 -3.18 -15.41 -4.28
CA PRO A 166 -4.30 -16.24 -4.67
C PRO A 166 -5.00 -15.69 -5.93
N GLY A 167 -5.59 -16.59 -6.72
CA GLY A 167 -6.45 -16.21 -7.83
C GLY A 167 -5.69 -15.53 -8.99
N PRO A 168 -6.38 -14.73 -9.82
CA PRO A 168 -5.81 -14.15 -11.03
C PRO A 168 -5.16 -12.76 -10.81
N LEU A 169 -4.68 -12.46 -9.60
CA LEU A 169 -3.92 -11.23 -9.36
C LEU A 169 -2.64 -11.24 -10.19
N THR A 170 -2.44 -10.17 -10.97
CA THR A 170 -1.25 -10.02 -11.81
C THR A 170 -0.31 -8.94 -11.30
N HIS A 171 -0.80 -8.02 -10.46
CA HIS A 171 -0.01 -6.93 -9.91
C HIS A 171 -0.29 -6.70 -8.43
N ILE A 172 0.78 -6.43 -7.67
CA ILE A 172 0.70 -6.01 -6.27
C ILE A 172 1.49 -4.71 -6.14
N TRP A 173 0.86 -3.71 -5.53
CA TRP A 173 1.50 -2.44 -5.22
C TRP A 173 1.53 -2.28 -3.71
N THR A 174 2.63 -1.82 -3.14
CA THR A 174 2.68 -1.58 -1.71
C THR A 174 3.56 -0.41 -1.34
N MET A 175 3.09 0.37 -0.37
CA MET A 175 3.85 1.46 0.23
C MET A 175 3.42 1.68 1.67
N SER A 176 4.33 2.25 2.46
CA SER A 176 4.00 2.74 3.79
C SER A 176 3.09 3.97 3.72
N THR A 177 2.35 4.30 4.78
CA THR A 177 1.61 5.59 4.83
C THR A 177 2.46 6.74 5.36
N TRP A 178 3.78 6.58 5.51
CA TRP A 178 4.69 7.65 5.91
C TRP A 178 4.94 8.60 4.74
N SER A 179 5.34 9.85 5.00
CA SER A 179 5.60 10.81 3.91
C SER A 179 6.85 10.47 3.08
N THR A 180 7.73 9.63 3.60
CA THR A 180 8.97 9.17 2.95
C THR A 180 8.85 7.73 2.45
N GLY A 181 9.91 7.26 1.82
CA GLY A 181 10.02 5.92 1.25
C GLY A 181 9.55 5.85 -0.19
N ASP A 182 9.57 4.62 -0.72
CA ASP A 182 9.23 4.31 -2.10
C ASP A 182 7.92 3.53 -2.22
N LEU A 183 7.40 3.45 -3.45
CA LEU A 183 6.34 2.54 -3.86
C LEU A 183 6.98 1.31 -4.50
N PHE A 184 6.66 0.12 -4.01
CA PHE A 184 7.07 -1.12 -4.64
C PHE A 184 5.91 -1.67 -5.46
N GLY A 185 6.18 -2.00 -6.72
CA GLY A 185 5.22 -2.65 -7.62
C GLY A 185 5.78 -4.00 -8.07
N TRP A 186 5.02 -5.06 -7.86
CA TRP A 186 5.29 -6.38 -8.42
C TRP A 186 4.34 -6.66 -9.57
N SER A 187 4.85 -7.30 -10.62
CA SER A 187 4.08 -7.86 -11.73
C SER A 187 4.43 -9.34 -11.90
N SER A 188 3.43 -10.17 -12.20
CA SER A 188 3.63 -11.60 -12.48
C SER A 188 4.54 -11.87 -13.68
N THR A 189 4.71 -10.90 -14.58
CA THR A 189 5.56 -11.02 -15.78
C THR A 189 6.89 -10.28 -15.67
N ALA A 190 6.95 -9.18 -14.90
CA ALA A 190 8.11 -8.31 -14.84
C ALA A 190 8.83 -8.31 -13.47
N GLY A 191 8.29 -8.99 -12.46
CA GLY A 191 8.82 -9.01 -11.10
C GLY A 191 8.70 -7.65 -10.40
N TRP A 192 9.54 -7.45 -9.39
CA TRP A 192 9.56 -6.22 -8.57
C TRP A 192 10.19 -5.03 -9.28
N ARG A 193 9.57 -3.86 -9.10
CA ARG A 193 10.07 -2.56 -9.51
C ARG A 193 9.85 -1.54 -8.39
N ARG A 194 10.77 -0.59 -8.32
CA ARG A 194 10.69 0.57 -7.44
C ARG A 194 10.15 1.75 -8.22
N HIS A 195 9.21 2.46 -7.62
CA HIS A 195 8.61 3.67 -8.16
C HIS A 195 8.69 4.79 -7.12
N ARG A 196 8.70 6.02 -7.62
CA ARG A 196 8.62 7.19 -6.76
C ARG A 196 7.22 7.25 -6.16
N LYS A 197 7.16 7.40 -4.85
CA LYS A 197 5.94 7.73 -4.13
C LYS A 197 5.62 9.21 -4.30
N VAL A 198 4.37 9.51 -4.70
CA VAL A 198 3.90 10.89 -4.79
C VAL A 198 3.74 11.46 -3.37
N PRO A 199 4.30 12.64 -3.06
CA PRO A 199 4.11 13.27 -1.77
C PRO A 199 2.62 13.56 -1.53
N LEU A 200 2.13 13.15 -0.37
CA LEU A 200 0.75 13.42 0.03
C LEU A 200 0.58 14.95 0.24
N ALA A 201 -0.38 15.57 -0.47
CA ALA A 201 -0.55 17.03 -0.46
C ALA A 201 -0.95 17.63 0.91
N ALA A 202 -1.46 16.83 1.84
CA ALA A 202 -1.81 17.22 3.22
C ALA A 202 -1.62 16.03 4.18
N PRO A 203 -1.30 16.23 5.48
CA PRO A 203 -1.14 15.13 6.43
C PRO A 203 -2.41 14.29 6.56
N MET A 204 -2.29 12.98 6.28
CA MET A 204 -3.39 12.01 6.33
C MET A 204 -3.90 11.80 7.76
N ALA A 205 -5.16 12.15 8.01
CA ALA A 205 -6.01 11.37 8.91
C ALA A 205 -6.54 10.20 8.06
N LEU A 206 -6.09 8.97 8.31
CA LEU A 206 -6.72 7.81 7.68
C LEU A 206 -8.12 7.70 8.29
N ALA A 207 -9.13 8.14 7.54
CA ALA A 207 -10.53 7.97 7.92
C ALA A 207 -10.95 6.52 7.66
N ALA A 208 -11.78 6.00 8.57
CA ALA A 208 -12.38 4.68 8.52
C ALA A 208 -13.25 4.47 7.28
#